data_AF-A0A0K6GUA6-F1
#
_entry.id   AF-A0A0K6GUA6-F1
#
_cell.length_a   1.000
_cell.length_b   1.000
_cell.length_c   1.000
_cell.angle_alpha   90.00
_cell.angle_beta   90.00
_cell.angle_gamma   90.00
#
_symmetry.space_group_name_H-M   'P 1'
#
loop_
_entity.id
_entity.type
_entity.pdbx_description
1 polymer ?
#
loop_
_entity_poly.entity_id
_entity_poly.type
_entity_poly.pdbx_seq_one_letter_code
_entity_poly.pdbx_strand_id
1 'polypeptide(L)'
;MTNRFKRALPGGGQPADPAAVASFIAGADAHEAAPAAGAGIEEQQLKILPVPEYDQGGGKLSEAVLFRCTPAVFQELDFVFKHTTAKSKQKLLEAILLPQLKAMAAEIRKGN
;
A
#
# COMPACT_ATOMS: atom_id res chain seq x y z
N MET A 1 -10.49 4.93 59.89
CA MET A 1 -10.00 3.67 59.28
C MET A 1 -11.15 3.02 58.53
N THR A 2 -11.17 3.11 57.19
CA THR A 2 -12.01 2.23 56.34
C THR A 2 -11.54 2.29 54.88
N ASN A 3 -11.09 1.15 54.36
CA ASN A 3 -10.58 0.98 52.99
C ASN A 3 -11.73 1.04 51.96
N ARG A 4 -11.60 1.88 50.92
CA ARG A 4 -12.63 2.13 49.87
C ARG A 4 -12.25 1.63 48.46
N PHE A 5 -11.29 0.71 48.33
CA PHE A 5 -10.89 0.17 47.02
C PHE A 5 -11.06 -1.34 46.92
N LYS A 6 -12.29 -1.83 47.15
CA LYS A 6 -12.74 -3.12 46.63
C LYS A 6 -13.97 -2.90 45.77
N ARG A 7 -13.75 -2.49 44.52
CA ARG A 7 -14.76 -2.59 43.47
C ARG A 7 -14.54 -3.94 42.78
N ALA A 8 -15.49 -4.84 42.99
CA ALA A 8 -15.56 -6.13 42.32
C ALA A 8 -15.64 -5.92 40.79
N LEU A 9 -14.69 -6.49 40.06
CA LEU A 9 -14.89 -6.86 38.66
C LEU A 9 -15.75 -8.12 38.67
N PRO A 10 -16.93 -8.15 38.03
CA PRO A 10 -17.61 -9.41 37.83
C PRO A 10 -16.74 -10.28 36.92
N GLY A 11 -16.59 -11.56 37.29
CA GLY A 11 -16.10 -12.60 36.40
C GLY A 11 -16.92 -12.66 35.11
N GLY A 12 -16.53 -13.39 34.08
CA GLY A 12 -15.47 -14.37 33.92
C GLY A 12 -15.34 -14.59 32.42
N GLY A 13 -14.29 -15.31 32.01
CA GLY A 13 -14.04 -15.63 30.61
C GLY A 13 -15.30 -16.20 29.94
N GLN A 14 -15.86 -15.45 29.01
CA GLN A 14 -16.86 -15.96 28.11
C GLN A 14 -16.12 -16.85 27.09
N PRO A 15 -16.35 -18.17 27.06
CA PRO A 15 -15.74 -19.00 26.05
C PRO A 15 -16.24 -18.52 24.69
N ALA A 16 -15.32 -18.31 23.75
CA ALA A 16 -15.67 -17.92 22.39
C ALA A 16 -16.69 -18.92 21.83
N ASP A 17 -17.84 -18.42 21.39
CA ASP A 17 -18.91 -19.24 20.82
C ASP A 17 -18.39 -19.92 19.54
N PRO A 18 -18.28 -21.25 19.49
CA PRO A 18 -17.75 -21.95 18.32
C PRO A 18 -18.61 -21.74 17.07
N ALA A 19 -19.90 -21.45 17.22
CA ALA A 19 -20.79 -21.16 16.09
C ALA A 19 -20.49 -19.79 15.45
N ALA A 20 -20.14 -18.79 16.27
CA ALA A 20 -19.72 -17.48 15.78
C ALA A 20 -18.36 -17.54 15.06
N VAL A 21 -17.43 -18.37 15.57
CA VAL A 21 -16.14 -18.62 14.91
C VAL A 21 -16.32 -19.35 13.58
N ALA A 22 -17.19 -20.36 13.52
CA ALA A 22 -17.51 -21.07 12.27
C ALA A 22 -18.14 -20.15 11.21
N SER A 23 -19.02 -19.24 11.63
CA SER A 23 -19.66 -18.27 10.72
C SER A 23 -18.66 -17.25 10.17
N PHE A 24 -17.68 -16.84 10.98
CA PHE A 24 -16.60 -15.95 10.55
C PHE A 24 -15.65 -16.64 9.55
N ILE A 25 -15.30 -17.91 9.77
CA ILE A 25 -14.48 -18.71 8.85
C ILE A 25 -15.24 -18.93 7.53
N ALA A 26 -16.53 -19.29 7.59
CA ALA A 26 -17.35 -19.50 6.40
C ALA A 26 -17.53 -18.23 5.55
N GLY A 27 -17.55 -17.05 6.17
CA GLY A 27 -17.60 -15.77 5.46
C GLY A 27 -16.31 -15.42 4.70
N ALA A 28 -15.16 -15.93 5.13
CA ALA A 28 -13.88 -15.71 4.46
C ALA A 28 -13.74 -16.53 3.16
N ASP A 29 -14.31 -17.74 3.13
CA ASP A 29 -14.37 -18.59 1.92
C ASP A 29 -15.45 -18.17 0.91
N ALA A 30 -16.49 -17.44 1.36
CA ALA A 30 -17.58 -17.01 0.49
C ALA A 30 -17.18 -15.94 -0.57
N HIS A 31 -15.96 -15.40 -0.49
CA HIS A 31 -15.40 -14.49 -1.48
C HIS A 31 -14.39 -15.13 -2.44
N GLU A 32 -14.24 -16.46 -2.42
CA GLU A 32 -13.63 -17.18 -3.53
C GLU A 32 -14.65 -17.33 -4.66
N ALA A 33 -14.98 -16.21 -5.29
CA ALA A 33 -15.67 -16.22 -6.56
C ALA A 33 -14.71 -16.85 -7.59
N ALA A 34 -14.96 -18.13 -7.92
CA ALA A 34 -14.42 -18.75 -9.12
C ALA A 34 -14.60 -17.78 -10.30
N PRO A 35 -13.56 -17.50 -11.11
CA PRO A 35 -13.67 -16.52 -12.16
C PRO A 35 -14.71 -17.01 -13.16
N ALA A 36 -15.74 -16.19 -13.39
CA ALA A 36 -16.72 -16.43 -14.43
C ALA A 36 -16.00 -16.47 -15.78
N ALA A 37 -15.92 -17.66 -16.37
CA ALA A 37 -15.56 -17.84 -17.77
C ALA A 37 -16.59 -17.10 -18.63
N GLY A 38 -16.13 -16.13 -19.43
CA GLY A 38 -16.93 -15.55 -20.52
C GLY A 38 -17.17 -14.04 -20.46
N ALA A 39 -16.10 -13.26 -20.58
CA ALA A 39 -16.13 -11.99 -21.30
C ALA A 39 -14.69 -11.72 -21.75
N GLY A 40 -14.49 -11.41 -23.04
CA GLY A 40 -13.18 -11.23 -23.65
C GLY A 40 -12.41 -10.06 -23.07
N ILE A 41 -11.71 -10.30 -21.95
CA ILE A 41 -10.63 -9.47 -21.46
C ILE A 41 -9.38 -10.27 -21.83
N GLU A 42 -8.68 -9.81 -22.86
CA GLU A 42 -7.33 -10.27 -23.12
C GLU A 42 -6.56 -10.14 -21.80
N GLU A 43 -6.19 -11.28 -21.21
CA GLU A 43 -5.26 -11.33 -20.09
C GLU A 43 -4.01 -10.59 -20.55
N GLN A 44 -3.88 -9.33 -20.15
CA GLN A 44 -2.62 -8.62 -20.27
C GLN A 44 -1.66 -9.38 -19.39
N GLN A 45 -0.90 -10.28 -20.02
CA GLN A 45 0.12 -11.09 -19.41
C GLN A 45 1.13 -10.13 -18.79
N LEU A 46 0.96 -9.85 -17.50
CA LEU A 46 1.82 -8.95 -16.75
C LEU A 46 3.16 -9.67 -16.64
N LYS A 47 4.09 -9.32 -17.54
CA LYS A 47 5.47 -9.77 -17.49
C LYS A 47 6.04 -9.34 -16.14
N ILE A 48 6.20 -10.30 -15.23
CA ILE A 48 6.94 -10.11 -13.99
C ILE A 48 8.40 -9.93 -14.40
N LEU A 49 8.80 -8.68 -14.58
CA LEU A 49 10.19 -8.33 -14.83
C LEU A 49 10.95 -8.47 -13.50
N PRO A 50 12.03 -9.26 -13.45
CA PRO A 50 12.85 -9.35 -12.26
C PRO A 50 13.42 -7.96 -11.96
N VAL A 51 13.20 -7.49 -10.73
CA VAL A 51 13.73 -6.22 -10.26
C VAL A 51 15.25 -6.42 -10.08
N PRO A 52 16.11 -5.67 -10.79
CA PRO A 52 17.54 -5.76 -10.54
C PRO A 52 17.83 -5.33 -9.10
N GLU A 53 18.63 -6.13 -8.40
CA GLU A 53 19.20 -5.75 -7.12
C GLU A 53 20.06 -4.50 -7.36
N TYR A 54 19.56 -3.35 -6.92
CA TYR A 54 20.27 -2.09 -7.08
C TYR A 54 21.46 -2.09 -6.13
N ASP A 55 22.67 -2.14 -6.70
CA ASP A 55 23.92 -1.89 -6.00
C ASP A 55 23.87 -0.48 -5.40
N GLN A 56 23.63 -0.41 -4.09
CA GLN A 56 23.71 0.83 -3.32
C GLN A 56 25.18 1.21 -3.19
N GLY A 57 25.72 1.80 -4.26
CA GLY A 57 27.04 2.40 -4.25
C GLY A 57 27.19 3.36 -3.08
N GLY A 58 27.85 2.90 -2.02
CA GLY A 58 28.48 3.68 -0.96
C GLY A 58 27.60 4.73 -0.27
N GLY A 59 26.82 4.32 0.73
CA GLY A 59 26.85 5.04 2.02
C GLY A 59 25.79 6.12 2.31
N LYS A 60 24.60 6.11 1.69
CA LYS A 60 23.45 6.87 2.23
C LYS A 60 22.21 6.00 2.23
N LEU A 61 21.63 5.81 3.42
CA LEU A 61 20.33 5.18 3.62
C LEU A 61 19.27 6.01 2.89
N SER A 62 19.06 5.71 1.62
CA SER A 62 17.87 6.13 0.88
C SER A 62 16.94 4.93 0.85
N GLU A 63 15.79 5.07 1.49
CA GLU A 63 14.72 4.08 1.34
C GLU A 63 14.32 4.06 -0.14
N ALA A 64 14.45 2.90 -0.78
CA ALA A 64 14.08 2.73 -2.17
C ALA A 64 12.57 2.45 -2.28
N VAL A 65 11.90 3.17 -3.17
CA VAL A 65 10.47 2.98 -3.45
C VAL A 65 10.28 2.42 -4.86
N LEU A 66 9.62 1.28 -4.97
CA LEU A 66 9.22 0.73 -6.27
C LEU A 66 8.00 1.49 -6.80
N PHE A 67 8.18 2.14 -7.95
CA PHE A 67 7.11 2.86 -8.64
C PHE A 67 6.50 1.97 -9.74
N ARG A 68 5.29 1.45 -9.49
CA ARG A 68 4.51 0.73 -10.52
C ARG A 68 3.65 1.73 -11.29
N CYS A 69 3.75 1.70 -12.60
CA CYS A 69 2.91 2.51 -13.48
C CYS A 69 2.57 1.73 -14.76
N THR A 70 1.53 2.18 -15.47
CA THR A 70 1.17 1.60 -16.77
C THR A 70 2.19 2.01 -17.83
N PRO A 71 2.31 1.24 -18.94
CA PRO A 71 3.23 1.59 -20.03
C PRO A 71 2.98 2.99 -20.61
N ALA A 72 1.73 3.43 -20.69
CA ALA A 72 1.36 4.76 -21.16
C ALA A 72 1.96 5.87 -20.26
N VAL A 73 1.82 5.73 -18.93
CA VAL A 73 2.40 6.68 -17.97
C VAL A 73 3.93 6.68 -18.04
N PHE A 74 4.53 5.51 -18.28
CA PHE A 74 5.98 5.43 -18.46
C PHE A 74 6.46 6.14 -19.73
N GLN A 75 5.69 6.08 -20.83
CA GLN A 75 5.98 6.83 -22.06
C GLN A 75 5.87 8.34 -21.86
N GLU A 76 4.86 8.80 -21.11
CA GLU A 76 4.74 10.22 -20.72
C GLU A 76 5.95 10.66 -19.88
N LEU A 77 6.38 9.84 -18.92
CA LEU A 77 7.59 10.10 -18.13
C LEU A 77 8.83 10.23 -19.01
N ASP A 78 8.97 9.36 -20.02
CA ASP A 78 10.08 9.40 -20.98
C ASP A 78 10.03 10.63 -21.87
N PHE A 79 8.84 11.04 -22.31
CA PHE A 79 8.65 12.26 -23.08
C PHE A 79 9.04 13.49 -22.26
N VAL A 80 8.50 13.63 -21.05
CA VAL A 80 8.85 14.75 -20.16
C VAL A 80 10.34 14.75 -19.83
N PHE A 81 10.94 13.58 -19.61
CA PHE A 81 12.38 13.50 -19.35
C PHE A 81 13.23 14.02 -20.51
N LYS A 82 12.86 13.70 -21.76
CA LYS A 82 13.55 14.22 -22.96
C LYS A 82 13.46 15.75 -23.11
N HIS A 83 12.39 16.34 -22.58
CA HIS A 83 12.12 17.78 -22.68
C HIS A 83 12.46 18.57 -21.40
N THR A 84 13.12 17.93 -20.42
CA THR A 84 13.54 18.59 -19.17
C THR A 84 15.04 18.52 -18.98
N THR A 85 15.58 19.37 -18.12
CA THR A 85 17.00 19.39 -17.74
C THR A 85 17.33 18.43 -16.59
N ALA A 86 16.40 17.53 -16.24
CA ALA A 86 16.56 16.61 -15.14
C ALA A 86 17.70 15.62 -15.41
N LYS A 87 18.54 15.36 -14.41
CA LYS A 87 19.72 14.48 -14.54
C LYS A 87 19.37 12.99 -14.56
N SER A 88 18.18 12.62 -14.08
CA SER A 88 17.66 11.25 -14.10
C SER A 88 16.14 11.25 -13.99
N LYS A 89 15.49 10.17 -14.42
CA LYS A 89 14.04 9.97 -14.24
C LYS A 89 13.65 9.98 -12.77
N GLN A 90 14.50 9.44 -11.89
CA GLN A 90 14.31 9.53 -10.44
C GLN A 90 14.27 10.99 -9.98
N LYS A 91 15.22 11.82 -10.39
CA LYS A 91 15.24 13.25 -10.01
C LYS A 91 14.05 14.03 -10.55
N LEU A 92 13.59 13.68 -11.75
CA LEU A 92 12.35 14.23 -12.32
C LEU A 92 11.14 13.87 -11.45
N LEU A 93 10.99 12.59 -11.10
CA LEU A 93 9.90 12.13 -10.23
C LEU A 93 9.97 12.78 -8.84
N GLU A 94 11.15 12.87 -8.23
CA GLU A 94 11.35 13.56 -6.95
C GLU A 94 10.93 15.04 -7.04
N ALA A 95 11.30 15.73 -8.11
CA ALA A 95 10.96 17.14 -8.32
C ALA A 95 9.45 17.38 -8.48
N ILE A 96 8.72 16.42 -9.05
CA ILE A 96 7.26 16.50 -9.23
C ILE A 96 6.53 16.06 -7.94
N LEU A 97 6.92 14.92 -7.36
CA LEU A 97 6.19 14.27 -6.27
C LEU A 97 6.43 14.92 -4.91
N LEU A 98 7.66 15.32 -4.59
CA LEU A 98 7.98 15.83 -3.25
C LEU A 98 7.23 17.12 -2.89
N PRO A 99 7.08 18.12 -3.78
CA PRO A 99 6.28 19.31 -3.48
C PRO A 99 4.81 18.96 -3.22
N GLN A 100 4.23 18.08 -4.05
CA GLN A 100 2.83 17.66 -3.92
C GLN A 100 2.60 16.88 -2.63
N LEU A 101 3.49 15.96 -2.29
CA LEU A 101 3.42 15.18 -1.06
C LEU A 101 3.56 16.06 0.18
N LYS A 102 4.45 17.07 0.15
CA LYS A 102 4.57 18.06 1.23
C LYS A 102 3.33 18.93 1.36
N ALA A 103 2.76 19.39 0.24
CA ALA A 103 1.52 20.16 0.24
C ALA A 103 0.36 19.34 0.82
N MET A 104 0.15 18.12 0.32
CA MET A 104 -0.87 17.20 0.83
C MET A 104 -0.67 16.89 2.32
N ALA A 105 0.57 16.62 2.76
CA ALA A 105 0.85 16.40 4.16
C ALA A 105 0.59 17.64 5.03
N ALA A 106 0.84 18.85 4.51
CA ALA A 106 0.51 20.08 5.21
C ALA A 106 -0.99 20.28 5.34
N GLU A 107 -1.76 20.01 4.29
CA GLU A 107 -3.22 20.09 4.32
C GLU A 107 -3.83 19.08 5.30
N ILE A 108 -3.39 17.82 5.27
CA ILE A 108 -3.84 16.79 6.23
C ILE A 108 -3.50 17.18 7.67
N ARG A 109 -2.31 17.74 7.91
CA ARG A 109 -1.90 18.19 9.26
C ARG A 109 -2.66 19.42 9.74
N LYS A 110 -3.18 20.27 8.83
CA LYS A 110 -4.04 21.40 9.18
C LYS A 110 -5.47 20.97 9.55
N GLY A 111 -5.81 19.69 9.33
CA GLY A 111 -7.02 19.02 9.81
C GLY A 111 -7.96 18.63 8.65
N ASN A 112 -8.61 17.47 8.61
CA ASN A 112 -9.00 16.52 9.67
C ASN A 112 -9.20 17.10 11.06
#